data_AF-A0A352Z648-F1
#
_entry.id   AF-A0A352Z648-F1
#
_cell.length_a   1.000
_cell.length_b   1.000
_cell.length_c   1.000
_cell.angle_alpha   90.00
_cell.angle_beta   90.00
_cell.angle_gamma   90.00
#
_symmetry.space_group_name_H-M   'P 1'
#
loop_
_entity.id
_entity.type
_entity.pdbx_description
1 polymer ?
#
loop_
_entity_poly.entity_id
_entity_poly.type
_entity_poly.pdbx_seq_one_letter_code
_entity_poly.pdbx_strand_id
1 'polypeptide(L)'
;MKPSKDEWGRDPQVQYLRKVFSCIEEMQKNLLQQLKVSPFDYRLPRVREATLSLFEKAWVIASRKDLAQKEDEVALLYLYIFARILRANRISVPEDILPPHKEIASVVKEVFS
;
A
#
# COMPACT_ATOMS: atom_id res chain seq x y z
N MET A 1 -13.79 -2.75 -36.73
CA MET A 1 -13.85 -3.56 -35.51
C MET A 1 -13.50 -2.63 -34.34
N LYS A 2 -14.50 -2.16 -33.58
CA LYS A 2 -14.26 -1.35 -32.37
C LYS A 2 -13.89 -2.32 -31.23
N PRO A 3 -12.87 -2.06 -30.39
CA PRO A 3 -12.58 -2.95 -29.27
C PRO A 3 -13.79 -3.03 -28.35
N SER A 4 -13.98 -4.21 -27.76
CA SER A 4 -15.11 -4.59 -26.92
C SER A 4 -15.35 -3.58 -25.79
N LYS A 5 -16.63 -3.35 -25.52
CA LYS A 5 -17.11 -2.59 -24.36
C LYS A 5 -16.48 -3.15 -23.08
N ASP A 6 -16.22 -2.25 -22.14
CA ASP A 6 -15.70 -2.45 -20.79
C ASP A 6 -16.47 -3.54 -19.98
N GLU A 7 -16.25 -4.81 -20.30
CA GLU A 7 -16.87 -5.97 -19.62
C GLU A 7 -16.35 -6.11 -18.19
N TRP A 8 -15.10 -5.74 -17.96
CA TRP A 8 -14.45 -5.76 -16.65
C TRP A 8 -14.82 -4.58 -15.76
N GLY A 9 -15.24 -3.44 -16.33
CA GLY A 9 -15.63 -2.26 -15.56
C GLY A 9 -16.91 -2.41 -14.75
N ARG A 10 -17.73 -3.42 -15.02
CA ARG A 10 -18.96 -3.74 -14.25
C ARG A 10 -18.74 -4.78 -13.16
N ASP A 11 -17.59 -5.44 -13.13
CA ASP A 11 -17.26 -6.41 -12.10
C ASP A 11 -17.06 -5.68 -10.74
N PRO A 12 -17.85 -6.01 -9.69
CA PRO A 12 -17.73 -5.36 -8.39
C PRO A 12 -16.34 -5.53 -7.75
N GLN A 13 -15.68 -6.66 -7.96
CA GLN A 13 -14.34 -6.91 -7.43
C GLN A 13 -13.30 -6.04 -8.14
N VAL A 14 -13.41 -5.89 -9.47
CA VAL A 14 -12.54 -5.00 -10.23
C VAL A 14 -12.75 -3.54 -9.83
N GLN A 15 -14.01 -3.11 -9.61
CA GLN A 15 -14.30 -1.76 -9.11
C GLN A 15 -13.71 -1.51 -7.73
N TYR A 16 -13.85 -2.47 -6.81
CA TYR A 16 -13.26 -2.40 -5.48
C TYR A 16 -11.72 -2.28 -5.56
N LEU A 17 -11.08 -3.15 -6.34
CA LEU A 17 -9.63 -3.15 -6.49
C LEU A 17 -9.12 -1.84 -7.10
N ARG A 18 -9.84 -1.26 -8.06
CA ARG A 18 -9.52 0.07 -8.62
C ARG A 18 -9.57 1.17 -7.55
N LYS A 19 -10.55 1.14 -6.65
CA LYS A 19 -10.65 2.09 -5.53
C LYS A 19 -9.50 1.93 -4.55
N VAL A 20 -9.16 0.68 -4.19
CA VAL A 20 -7.99 0.37 -3.34
C VAL A 20 -6.73 0.96 -3.96
N PHE A 21 -6.45 0.67 -5.23
CA PHE A 21 -5.24 1.18 -5.89
C PHE A 21 -5.23 2.70 -5.99
N SER A 22 -6.37 3.33 -6.28
CA SER A 22 -6.48 4.80 -6.28
C SER A 22 -6.13 5.38 -4.91
N CYS A 23 -6.61 4.77 -3.83
CA CYS A 23 -6.31 5.18 -2.46
C CYS A 23 -4.81 4.98 -2.12
N ILE A 24 -4.23 3.84 -2.50
CA ILE A 24 -2.79 3.57 -2.34
C ILE A 24 -1.96 4.62 -3.08
N GLU A 25 -2.28 4.91 -4.34
CA GLU A 25 -1.54 5.87 -5.16
C GLU A 25 -1.56 7.28 -4.54
N GLU A 26 -2.74 7.73 -4.10
CA GLU A 26 -2.91 9.02 -3.43
C GLU A 26 -2.10 9.08 -2.13
N MET A 27 -2.28 8.10 -1.25
CA MET A 27 -1.59 8.06 0.04
C MET A 27 -0.07 7.93 -0.11
N GLN A 28 0.40 7.09 -1.04
CA GLN A 28 1.83 6.93 -1.33
C GLN A 28 2.42 8.23 -1.87
N LYS A 29 1.73 8.91 -2.80
CA LYS A 29 2.16 10.19 -3.34
C LYS A 29 2.28 11.24 -2.23
N ASN A 30 1.26 11.35 -1.38
CA ASN A 30 1.25 12.30 -0.27
C ASN A 30 2.40 12.02 0.72
N LEU A 31 2.64 10.75 1.06
CA LEU A 31 3.75 10.35 1.93
C LEU A 31 5.11 10.73 1.30
N LEU A 32 5.34 10.41 0.03
CA LEU A 32 6.61 10.74 -0.64
C LEU A 32 6.84 12.25 -0.72
N GLN A 33 5.78 13.05 -0.93
CA GLN A 33 5.84 14.51 -0.90
C GLN A 33 6.22 15.04 0.48
N GLN A 34 5.60 14.54 1.55
CA GLN A 34 5.93 14.91 2.93
C GLN A 34 7.39 14.57 3.27
N LEU A 35 7.87 13.42 2.78
CA LEU A 35 9.26 12.98 2.94
C LEU A 35 10.25 13.71 2.02
N LYS A 36 9.77 14.58 1.11
CA LYS A 36 10.57 15.27 0.09
C LYS A 36 11.40 14.30 -0.76
N VAL A 37 10.89 13.10 -1.00
CA VAL A 37 11.51 12.10 -1.86
C VAL A 37 11.16 12.41 -3.30
N SER A 38 12.17 12.49 -4.16
CA SER A 38 11.95 12.70 -5.60
C SER A 38 11.14 11.54 -6.19
N PRO A 39 10.14 11.81 -7.05
CA PRO A 39 9.44 10.74 -7.77
C PRO A 39 10.36 9.91 -8.67
N PHE A 40 11.54 10.46 -9.02
CA PHE A 40 12.58 9.81 -9.81
C PHE A 40 13.72 9.19 -8.97
N ASP A 41 13.54 9.09 -7.64
CA ASP A 41 14.53 8.43 -6.80
C ASP A 41 14.71 6.97 -7.25
N TYR A 42 15.95 6.62 -7.63
CA TYR A 42 16.31 5.34 -8.23
C TYR A 42 15.99 4.13 -7.34
N ARG A 43 15.76 4.34 -6.04
CA ARG A 43 15.40 3.29 -5.08
C ARG A 43 13.91 2.96 -5.11
N LEU A 44 13.05 3.87 -5.58
CA LEU A 44 11.61 3.68 -5.53
C LEU A 44 11.10 2.46 -6.30
N PRO A 45 11.61 2.12 -7.50
CA PRO A 45 11.17 0.91 -8.21
C PRO A 45 11.31 -0.35 -7.34
N ARG A 46 12.52 -0.60 -6.80
CA ARG A 46 12.77 -1.76 -5.93
C ARG A 46 11.98 -1.71 -4.62
N VAL A 47 11.75 -0.52 -4.06
CA VAL A 47 10.94 -0.37 -2.84
C VAL A 47 9.49 -0.76 -3.11
N ARG A 48 8.90 -0.28 -4.21
CA ARG A 48 7.52 -0.57 -4.58
C ARG A 48 7.30 -2.05 -4.85
N GLU A 49 8.22 -2.69 -5.58
CA GLU A 49 8.18 -4.12 -5.86
C GLU A 49 8.23 -4.95 -4.57
N ALA A 50 9.21 -4.66 -3.69
CA ALA A 50 9.32 -5.34 -2.40
C ALA A 50 8.09 -5.10 -1.49
N THR A 51 7.52 -3.89 -1.56
CA THR A 51 6.30 -3.54 -0.82
C THR A 51 5.12 -4.36 -1.32
N LEU A 52 4.93 -4.45 -2.63
CA LEU A 52 3.82 -5.20 -3.23
C LEU A 52 3.85 -6.68 -2.80
N SER A 53 5.01 -7.32 -2.88
CA SER A 53 5.16 -8.74 -2.49
C SER A 53 4.81 -9.00 -1.03
N LEU A 54 5.20 -8.10 -0.11
CA LEU A 54 4.87 -8.23 1.31
C LEU A 54 3.43 -7.81 1.59
N PHE A 55 2.91 -6.82 0.87
CA PHE A 55 1.54 -6.36 0.99
C PHE A 55 0.53 -7.44 0.63
N GLU A 56 0.75 -8.19 -0.45
CA GLU A 56 -0.13 -9.31 -0.82
C GLU A 56 -0.28 -10.33 0.32
N LYS A 57 0.85 -10.71 0.95
CA LYS A 57 0.86 -11.59 2.12
C LYS A 57 0.16 -10.96 3.32
N ALA A 58 0.47 -9.69 3.60
CA ALA A 58 -0.10 -8.95 4.71
C ALA A 58 -1.61 -8.79 4.58
N TRP A 59 -2.11 -8.54 3.36
CA TRP A 59 -3.53 -8.39 3.10
C TRP A 59 -4.27 -9.71 3.34
N VAL A 60 -3.72 -10.86 2.93
CA VAL A 60 -4.30 -12.16 3.27
C VAL A 60 -4.39 -12.37 4.78
N ILE A 61 -3.35 -12.00 5.55
CA ILE A 61 -3.35 -12.12 7.01
C ILE A 61 -4.37 -11.17 7.64
N ALA A 62 -4.42 -9.91 7.18
CA ALA A 62 -5.37 -8.91 7.65
C ALA A 62 -6.83 -9.34 7.39
N SER A 63 -7.12 -9.83 6.18
CA SER A 63 -8.46 -10.30 5.82
C SER A 63 -8.93 -11.47 6.69
N ARG A 64 -8.04 -12.38 7.10
CA ARG A 64 -8.36 -13.49 8.03
C ARG A 64 -8.66 -13.02 9.46
N LYS A 65 -8.29 -11.78 9.80
CA LYS A 65 -8.51 -11.14 11.09
C LYS A 65 -9.63 -10.09 11.03
N ASP A 66 -10.43 -10.09 9.95
CA ASP A 66 -11.47 -9.10 9.68
C ASP A 66 -10.97 -7.64 9.67
N LEU A 67 -9.68 -7.45 9.33
CA LEU A 67 -9.05 -6.14 9.16
C LEU A 67 -8.93 -5.80 7.67
N ALA A 68 -8.69 -4.52 7.36
CA ALA A 68 -8.48 -4.05 5.99
C ALA A 68 -9.68 -4.37 5.08
N GLN A 69 -10.88 -4.11 5.60
CA GLN A 69 -12.15 -4.36 4.91
C GLN A 69 -12.57 -3.17 4.03
N LYS A 70 -12.01 -2.00 4.31
CA LYS A 70 -12.24 -0.76 3.57
C LYS A 70 -10.99 -0.38 2.78
N GLU A 71 -11.20 0.35 1.69
CA GLU A 71 -10.12 0.71 0.77
C GLU A 71 -9.01 1.54 1.43
N ASP A 72 -9.37 2.41 2.38
CA ASP A 72 -8.44 3.25 3.16
C ASP A 72 -7.61 2.44 4.15
N GLU A 73 -8.19 1.45 4.82
CA GLU A 73 -7.47 0.54 5.72
C GLU A 73 -6.48 -0.34 4.95
N VAL A 74 -6.87 -0.82 3.77
CA VAL A 74 -5.99 -1.56 2.86
C VAL A 74 -4.82 -0.68 2.41
N ALA A 75 -5.11 0.56 2.03
CA ALA A 75 -4.08 1.51 1.62
C ALA A 75 -3.14 1.88 2.79
N LEU A 76 -3.67 1.99 4.01
CA LEU A 76 -2.88 2.21 5.21
C LEU A 76 -1.95 1.02 5.50
N LEU A 77 -2.44 -0.22 5.36
CA LEU A 77 -1.61 -1.42 5.47
C LEU A 77 -0.44 -1.39 4.48
N TYR A 78 -0.70 -1.02 3.23
CA TYR A 78 0.34 -0.81 2.22
C TYR A 78 1.37 0.25 2.68
N LEU A 79 0.91 1.42 3.18
CA LEU A 79 1.80 2.49 3.62
C LEU A 79 2.70 2.09 4.79
N TYR A 80 2.20 1.31 5.75
CA TYR A 80 3.04 0.83 6.85
C TYR A 80 4.21 -0.04 6.37
N ILE A 81 3.95 -0.93 5.41
CA ILE A 81 4.97 -1.77 4.78
C ILE A 81 5.92 -0.89 3.98
N PHE A 82 5.38 0.01 3.15
CA PHE A 82 6.14 0.92 2.31
C PHE A 82 7.09 1.78 3.14
N ALA A 83 6.61 2.42 4.21
CA ALA A 83 7.41 3.22 5.14
C ALA A 83 8.55 2.41 5.77
N ARG A 84 8.30 1.16 6.16
CA ARG A 84 9.33 0.27 6.72
C ARG A 84 10.40 -0.08 5.67
N ILE A 85 10.01 -0.35 4.43
CA ILE A 85 10.95 -0.67 3.35
C ILE A 85 11.73 0.58 2.91
N LEU A 86 11.11 1.76 2.87
CA LEU A 86 11.80 3.03 2.66
C LEU A 86 12.95 3.21 3.68
N ARG A 87 12.68 2.99 4.97
CA ARG A 87 13.71 3.04 6.03
C ARG A 87 14.85 2.04 5.77
N ALA A 88 14.51 0.80 5.44
CA ALA A 88 15.50 -0.23 5.08
C ALA A 88 16.36 0.17 3.86
N ASN A 89 15.83 1.02 2.98
CA ASN A 89 16.49 1.54 1.79
C ASN A 89 17.16 2.92 1.98
N ARG A 90 17.47 3.29 3.24
CA ARG A 90 18.16 4.54 3.61
C ARG A 90 17.39 5.81 3.21
N ILE A 91 16.06 5.74 3.20
CA ILE A 91 15.19 6.92 3.13
C ILE A 91 14.76 7.22 4.56
N SER A 92 15.00 8.46 5.02
CA SER A 92 14.58 8.87 6.36
C SER A 92 13.06 8.98 6.41
N VAL A 93 12.43 8.24 7.30
CA VAL A 93 10.97 8.25 7.49
C VAL A 93 10.69 8.42 8.99
N PRO A 94 10.13 9.56 9.44
CA PRO A 94 9.77 9.77 10.84
C PRO A 94 8.84 8.67 11.36
N GLU A 95 8.93 8.32 12.64
CA GLU A 95 8.13 7.23 13.23
C GLU A 95 6.63 7.57 13.31
N ASP A 96 6.31 8.85 13.44
CA ASP A 96 4.99 9.44 13.63
C ASP A 96 4.33 9.94 12.33
N ILE A 97 4.97 9.72 11.17
CA ILE A 97 4.43 10.20 9.88
C ILE A 97 3.14 9.49 9.44
N LEU A 98 2.89 8.28 9.94
CA LEU A 98 1.68 7.53 9.68
C LEU A 98 0.76 7.57 10.90
N PRO A 99 -0.57 7.66 10.71
CA PRO A 99 -1.52 7.64 11.82
C PRO A 99 -1.42 6.31 12.56
N PRO A 100 -1.39 6.30 13.91
CA PRO A 100 -1.21 5.07 14.68
C PRO A 100 -2.38 4.11 14.51
N HIS A 101 -2.09 2.86 14.15
CA HIS A 101 -3.07 1.79 14.03
C HIS A 101 -2.49 0.46 14.53
N LYS A 102 -2.89 0.03 15.73
CA LYS A 102 -2.24 -1.07 16.46
C LYS A 102 -2.38 -2.42 15.75
N GLU A 103 -3.56 -2.68 15.22
CA GLU A 103 -3.94 -3.92 14.56
C GLU A 103 -3.18 -4.09 13.24
N ILE A 104 -3.14 -3.04 12.40
CA ILE A 104 -2.34 -3.01 11.17
C ILE A 104 -0.85 -3.15 11.50
N ALA A 105 -0.35 -2.42 12.50
CA ALA A 105 1.05 -2.53 12.92
C ALA A 105 1.42 -3.96 13.38
N SER A 106 0.49 -4.67 14.02
CA SER A 106 0.67 -6.07 14.40
C SER A 106 0.77 -6.99 13.18
N VAL A 107 -0.08 -6.82 12.17
CA VAL A 107 -0.01 -7.60 10.92
C VAL A 107 1.31 -7.33 10.20
N VAL A 108 1.72 -6.06 10.12
CA VAL A 108 2.99 -5.67 9.50
C VAL A 108 4.16 -6.30 10.25
N LYS A 109 4.14 -6.33 11.59
CA LYS A 109 5.18 -7.01 12.37
C LYS A 109 5.28 -8.50 12.04
N GLU A 110 4.14 -9.19 11.92
CA GLU A 110 4.07 -10.62 11.59
C GLU A 110 4.71 -10.94 10.24
N VAL A 111 4.48 -10.10 9.22
CA VAL A 111 5.00 -10.32 7.85
C VAL A 111 6.51 -10.08 7.73
N PHE A 112 7.09 -9.30 8.66
CA PHE A 112 8.53 -9.01 8.72
C PHE A 112 9.29 -9.85 9.76
N SER A 113 8.60 -10.75 10.46
CA SER A 113 9.19 -11.71 11.39
C SER A 113 9.65 -12.94 10.64
#